data_AF-A0A445FEX6-F1
#
_entry.id   AF-A0A445FEX6-F1
#
_cell.length_a   1.000
_cell.length_b   1.000
_cell.length_c   1.000
_cell.angle_alpha   90.00
_cell.angle_beta   90.00
_cell.angle_gamma   90.00
#
_symmetry.space_group_name_H-M   'P 1'
#
loop_
_entity.id
_entity.type
_entity.pdbx_description
1 polymer ?
#
loop_
_entity_poly.entity_id
_entity_poly.type
_entity_poly.pdbx_seq_one_letter_code
_entity_poly.pdbx_strand_id
1 'polypeptide(L)'
;MEIMGASFFEQNQCTAISACIRDNTGTFLVAKSEWKNSCLKVLEGESWALWSALTLVNDLYLSNIYFESDCKIFVDKINGKGKDVSKAGVLIS
;
A
#
# COMPACT_ATOMS: atom_id res chain seq x y z
N MET A 1 2.65 9.40 -9.73
CA MET A 1 2.39 7.94 -9.76
C MET A 1 3.05 7.35 -8.55
N GLU A 2 2.30 6.61 -7.74
CA GLU A 2 2.83 5.94 -6.56
C GLU A 2 2.73 4.43 -6.72
N ILE A 3 3.87 3.75 -6.62
CA ILE A 3 3.92 2.28 -6.67
C ILE A 3 4.02 1.78 -5.23
N MET A 4 3.07 0.96 -4.82
CA MET A 4 3.06 0.30 -3.52
C MET A 4 3.16 -1.21 -3.68
N GLY A 5 3.65 -1.87 -2.63
CA GLY A 5 3.64 -3.34 -2.57
C GLY A 5 3.99 -3.87 -1.20
N ALA A 6 3.64 -5.13 -0.98
CA ALA A 6 3.99 -5.89 0.21
C ALA A 6 4.88 -7.10 -0.13
N SER A 7 5.78 -7.45 0.80
CA SER A 7 6.66 -8.61 0.73
C SER A 7 6.54 -9.44 2.00
N PHE A 8 6.43 -10.75 1.83
CA PHE A 8 6.08 -11.68 2.92
C PHE A 8 7.23 -12.66 3.14
N PHE A 9 7.81 -12.65 4.35
CA PHE A 9 8.95 -13.48 4.73
C PHE A 9 8.49 -14.51 5.77
N GLU A 10 7.95 -15.65 5.31
CA GLU A 10 7.37 -16.68 6.18
C GLU A 10 8.36 -17.25 7.21
N GLN A 11 9.61 -17.48 6.79
CA GLN A 11 10.67 -18.01 7.67
C GLN A 11 11.00 -17.06 8.82
N ASN A 12 10.90 -15.74 8.56
CA ASN A 12 11.22 -14.69 9.52
C ASN A 12 9.99 -14.15 10.24
N GLN A 13 8.81 -14.69 9.95
CA GLN A 13 7.52 -14.22 10.46
C GLN A 13 7.33 -12.70 10.28
N CYS A 14 7.75 -12.18 9.14
CA CYS A 14 7.85 -10.75 8.88
C CYS A 14 7.12 -10.37 7.61
N THR A 15 6.47 -9.21 7.62
CA THR A 15 5.94 -8.56 6.42
C THR A 15 6.63 -7.21 6.27
N ALA A 16 7.13 -6.93 5.08
CA ALA A 16 7.63 -5.63 4.68
C ALA A 16 6.67 -4.99 3.68
N ILE A 17 6.65 -3.67 3.65
CA ILE A 17 5.91 -2.86 2.68
C ILE A 17 6.83 -1.79 2.12
N SER A 18 6.52 -1.34 0.92
CA SER A 18 7.22 -0.23 0.28
C SER A 18 6.25 0.63 -0.52
N ALA A 19 6.54 1.93 -0.57
CA ALA A 19 5.86 2.91 -1.40
C ALA A 19 6.90 3.80 -2.09
N CYS A 20 6.67 4.15 -3.35
CA CYS A 20 7.55 4.97 -4.16
C CYS A 20 6.74 6.00 -4.94
N ILE A 21 6.95 7.28 -4.64
CA ILE A 21 6.29 8.41 -5.30
C ILE A 21 7.17 8.91 -6.44
N ARG A 22 6.55 9.00 -7.62
CA ARG A 22 7.09 9.62 -8.83
C ARG A 22 6.20 10.76 -9.28
N ASP A 23 6.78 11.77 -9.91
CA ASP A 23 6.01 12.82 -10.57
C ASP A 23 5.32 12.30 -11.86
N ASN A 24 4.65 13.20 -12.58
CA ASN A 24 3.95 12.87 -13.82
C ASN A 24 4.90 12.55 -15.01
N THR A 25 6.18 12.85 -14.90
CA THR A 25 7.21 12.47 -15.88
C THR A 25 7.83 11.11 -15.56
N GLY A 26 7.44 10.50 -14.44
CA GLY A 26 8.02 9.25 -13.94
C GLY A 26 9.31 9.47 -13.13
N THR A 27 9.68 10.72 -12.86
CA THR A 27 10.86 11.07 -12.07
C THR A 27 10.62 10.71 -10.61
N PHE A 28 11.59 10.02 -10.02
CA PHE A 28 11.57 9.65 -8.61
C PHE A 28 11.59 10.88 -7.70
N LEU A 29 10.67 10.93 -6.73
CA LEU A 29 10.64 11.98 -5.71
C LEU A 29 11.07 11.43 -4.35
N VAL A 30 10.42 10.37 -3.89
CA VAL A 30 10.63 9.80 -2.56
C VAL A 30 10.18 8.34 -2.50
N ALA A 31 10.79 7.56 -1.60
CA ALA A 31 10.31 6.24 -1.24
C ALA A 31 10.32 6.05 0.28
N LYS A 32 9.44 5.17 0.73
CA LYS A 32 9.33 4.73 2.12
C LYS A 32 9.26 3.21 2.16
N SER A 33 9.95 2.62 3.12
CA SER A 33 9.88 1.18 3.40
C SER A 33 9.68 0.96 4.88
N GLU A 34 8.81 0.03 5.23
CA GLU A 34 8.52 -0.35 6.61
C GLU A 34 8.41 -1.88 6.72
N TRP A 35 8.61 -2.40 7.93
CA TRP A 35 8.46 -3.83 8.19
C TRP A 35 7.96 -4.06 9.61
N LYS A 36 7.32 -5.22 9.84
CA LYS A 36 6.91 -5.65 11.17
C LYS A 36 7.00 -7.15 11.32
N ASN A 37 7.27 -7.60 12.55
CA ASN A 37 7.31 -9.01 12.95
C ASN A 37 5.89 -9.60 13.04
N SER A 38 5.20 -9.68 11.91
CA SER A 38 3.92 -10.34 11.76
C SER A 38 3.76 -10.85 10.32
N CYS A 39 3.32 -12.10 10.16
CA CYS A 39 2.88 -12.65 8.88
C CYS A 39 1.48 -12.16 8.54
N LEU A 40 1.40 -11.09 7.75
CA LEU A 40 0.14 -10.61 7.20
C LEU A 40 -0.29 -11.48 6.02
N LYS A 41 -1.60 -11.57 5.78
CA LYS A 41 -2.12 -12.07 4.51
C LYS A 41 -1.88 -11.02 3.41
N VAL A 42 -1.89 -11.47 2.16
CA VAL A 42 -1.69 -10.60 0.97
C VAL A 42 -2.52 -9.32 1.05
N LEU A 43 -3.85 -9.43 1.23
CA LEU A 43 -4.71 -8.25 1.31
C LEU A 43 -4.43 -7.35 2.52
N GLU A 44 -4.01 -7.91 3.65
CA GLU A 44 -3.66 -7.13 4.85
C GLU A 44 -2.33 -6.38 4.64
N GLY A 45 -1.36 -7.02 3.97
CA GLY A 45 -0.08 -6.41 3.58
C GLY A 45 -0.27 -5.27 2.59
N GLU A 46 -1.03 -5.50 1.51
CA GLU A 46 -1.36 -4.47 0.51
C GLU A 46 -2.15 -3.30 1.12
N SER A 47 -3.10 -3.59 2.03
CA SER A 47 -3.83 -2.55 2.76
C SER A 47 -2.90 -1.72 3.63
N TRP A 48 -1.93 -2.35 4.28
CA TRP A 48 -0.94 -1.64 5.08
C TRP A 48 0.02 -0.81 4.21
N ALA A 49 0.40 -1.31 3.04
CA ALA A 49 1.18 -0.56 2.05
C ALA A 49 0.42 0.69 1.58
N LEU A 50 -0.87 0.56 1.25
CA LEU A 50 -1.75 1.69 0.89
C LEU A 50 -1.87 2.70 2.04
N TRP A 51 -2.07 2.25 3.27
CA TRP A 51 -2.15 3.15 4.43
C TRP A 51 -0.85 3.94 4.65
N SER A 52 0.30 3.27 4.53
CA SER A 52 1.61 3.93 4.63
C SER A 52 1.84 4.95 3.51
N ALA A 53 1.47 4.59 2.29
CA ALA A 53 1.49 5.44 1.11
C ALA A 53 0.61 6.70 1.30
N LEU A 54 -0.63 6.54 1.75
CA LEU A 54 -1.54 7.64 2.06
C LEU A 54 -0.97 8.58 3.14
N THR A 55 -0.33 8.00 4.16
CA THR A 55 0.33 8.79 5.21
C THR A 55 1.49 9.61 4.62
N LEU A 56 2.32 9.00 3.77
CA LEU A 56 3.42 9.68 3.09
C LEU A 56 2.92 10.82 2.20
N VAL A 57 1.85 10.59 1.42
CA VAL A 57 1.20 11.59 0.58
C VAL A 57 0.68 12.77 1.42
N ASN A 58 0.04 12.47 2.55
CA ASN A 58 -0.47 13.48 3.47
C ASN A 58 0.67 14.31 4.08
N ASP A 59 1.74 13.67 4.54
CA ASP A 59 2.90 14.34 5.14
C ASP A 59 3.62 15.27 4.15
N LEU A 60 3.54 14.95 2.84
CA LEU A 60 4.11 15.74 1.76
C LEU A 60 3.13 16.75 1.15
N TYR A 61 1.90 16.85 1.66
CA TYR A 61 0.84 17.71 1.14
C TYR A 61 0.57 17.53 -0.35
N LEU A 62 0.73 16.29 -0.85
CA LEU A 62 0.50 15.98 -2.26
C LEU A 62 -0.99 15.76 -2.53
N SER A 63 -1.43 16.18 -3.71
CA SER A 63 -2.81 15.98 -4.19
C SER A 63 -2.80 15.40 -5.59
N ASN A 64 -3.93 14.82 -6.01
CA ASN A 64 -4.09 14.17 -7.32
C ASN A 64 -3.07 13.04 -7.59
N ILE A 65 -2.93 12.14 -6.61
CA ILE A 65 -2.06 10.97 -6.68
C ILE A 65 -2.81 9.79 -7.32
N TYR A 66 -2.11 9.04 -8.17
CA TYR A 66 -2.55 7.71 -8.63
C TYR A 66 -1.72 6.65 -7.90
N PHE A 67 -2.40 5.74 -7.23
CA PHE A 67 -1.81 4.58 -6.57
C PHE A 67 -1.84 3.36 -7.50
N GLU A 68 -0.73 2.65 -7.58
CA GLU A 68 -0.53 1.45 -8.38
C GLU A 68 -0.06 0.31 -7.47
N SER A 69 -0.77 -0.82 -7.53
CA SER A 69 -0.43 -2.06 -6.87
C SER A 69 -0.43 -3.18 -7.92
N ASP A 70 0.51 -4.12 -7.80
CA ASP A 70 0.58 -5.31 -8.64
C ASP A 70 -0.46 -6.38 -8.24
N CYS A 71 -1.11 -6.21 -7.08
CA CYS A 71 -2.10 -7.13 -6.57
C CYS A 71 -3.50 -6.86 -7.15
N LYS A 72 -3.82 -7.51 -8.28
CA LYS A 72 -5.13 -7.36 -8.95
C LYS A 72 -6.33 -7.58 -8.02
N ILE A 73 -6.27 -8.58 -7.15
CA ILE A 73 -7.38 -8.88 -6.22
C ILE A 73 -7.60 -7.73 -5.25
N PHE A 74 -6.53 -7.08 -4.78
CA PHE A 74 -6.61 -5.90 -3.94
C PHE A 74 -7.22 -4.72 -4.71
N VAL A 75 -6.70 -4.43 -5.91
CA VAL A 75 -7.21 -3.35 -6.77
C VAL A 75 -8.70 -3.52 -7.09
N ASP A 76 -9.13 -4.73 -7.44
CA ASP A 76 -10.54 -5.04 -7.71
C ASP A 76 -11.41 -4.82 -6.46
N LYS A 77 -10.87 -5.08 -5.27
CA LYS A 77 -11.59 -4.94 -4.00
C LYS A 77 -11.73 -3.47 -3.58
N ILE A 78 -10.67 -2.68 -3.72
CA ILE A 78 -10.68 -1.23 -3.45
C ILE A 78 -11.65 -0.50 -4.38
N ASN A 79 -11.66 -0.87 -5.67
CA ASN A 79 -12.54 -0.26 -6.67
C ASN A 79 -13.97 -0.83 -6.64
N GLY A 80 -14.25 -1.82 -5.80
CA GLY A 80 -15.57 -2.40 -5.62
C GLY A 80 -16.55 -1.43 -4.96
N LYS A 81 -17.83 -1.44 -5.37
CA LYS A 81 -18.87 -0.52 -4.87
C LYS A 81 -19.48 -0.91 -3.51
N GLY A 82 -18.84 -1.78 -2.73
CA GLY A 82 -19.37 -2.33 -1.48
C GLY A 82 -18.53 -1.94 -0.27
N LYS A 83 -19.17 -1.78 0.91
CA LYS A 83 -18.46 -1.55 2.17
C LYS A 83 -17.66 -2.80 2.54
N ASP A 84 -16.33 -2.73 2.51
CA ASP A 84 -15.47 -3.84 2.91
C ASP A 84 -15.30 -3.86 4.43
N VAL A 85 -15.92 -4.84 5.09
CA VAL A 85 -15.84 -5.05 6.55
C VAL A 85 -14.75 -6.06 6.95
N SER A 86 -13.94 -6.52 6.01
CA SER A 86 -12.79 -7.38 6.31
C SER A 86 -11.67 -6.61 7.03
N LYS A 87 -10.72 -7.33 7.65
CA LYS A 87 -9.54 -6.72 8.27
C LYS A 87 -8.80 -5.77 7.32
N ALA A 88 -8.70 -6.15 6.05
CA ALA A 88 -8.13 -5.31 4.99
C ALA A 88 -8.94 -4.01 4.81
N GLY A 89 -10.26 -4.10 4.71
CA GLY A 89 -11.16 -2.95 4.61
C GLY A 89 -11.08 -1.99 5.80
N VAL A 90 -10.90 -2.51 7.01
CA VAL A 90 -10.71 -1.67 8.22
C VAL A 90 -9.36 -0.95 8.23
N LEU A 91 -8.32 -1.53 7.63
CA LEU A 91 -6.98 -0.91 7.56
C LEU A 91 -6.93 0.31 6.63
N ILE A 92 -7.87 0.41 5.70
CA ILE A 92 -7.91 1.44 4.64
C ILE A 92 -9.09 2.42 4.80
N SER A 93 -10.02 2.16 5.73
CA SER A 93 -11.25 2.96 5.94
C SER A 93 -11.03 4.20 6.79
#